data_AF-A0A1H1I0H1-F1
#
_entry.id   AF-A0A1H1I0H1-F1
#
_cell.length_a   1.000
_cell.length_b   1.000
_cell.length_c   1.000
_cell.angle_alpha   90.00
_cell.angle_beta   90.00
_cell.angle_gamma   90.00
#
_symmetry.space_group_name_H-M   'P 1'
#
loop_
_entity.id
_entity.type
_entity.pdbx_description
1 polymer ?
#
loop_
_entity_poly.entity_id
_entity_poly.type
_entity_poly.pdbx_seq_one_letter_code
_entity_poly.pdbx_strand_id
1 'polypeptide(L)'
;MGTDPMERSSLTMEVLESLDLPQYPNLSHLVAAVEEKYGKPLVFEEGSSETLGEGVTGHWIDTPTHGIVRYLPGVKSWSRHVVLHELSHILLGHKGKPFDGMLSAGFFFRDRQTTRGQLDVPSSRRAPG
;
A
#
# COMPACT_ATOMS: atom_id res chain seq x y z
N MET A 1 20.32 -5.90 6.46
CA MET A 1 20.98 -4.82 5.69
C MET A 1 19.87 -3.86 5.26
N GLY A 2 19.74 -2.72 5.94
CA GLY A 2 18.75 -1.71 5.58
C GLY A 2 19.35 -0.79 4.53
N THR A 3 18.69 -0.64 3.39
CA THR A 3 19.10 0.32 2.36
C THR A 3 19.03 1.74 2.92
N ASP A 4 20.04 2.54 2.60
CA ASP A 4 20.18 3.94 3.03
C ASP A 4 18.97 4.75 2.53
N PRO A 5 18.34 5.61 3.36
CA PRO A 5 17.29 6.53 2.91
C PRO A 5 17.64 7.32 1.64
N MET A 6 18.93 7.65 1.44
CA MET A 6 19.41 8.40 0.29
C MET A 6 19.39 7.57 -1.00
N GLU A 7 19.70 6.26 -0.92
CA GLU A 7 19.56 5.31 -2.04
C GLU A 7 18.09 5.06 -2.43
N ARG A 8 17.16 5.08 -1.47
CA ARG A 8 15.72 4.93 -1.78
C ARG A 8 15.15 6.15 -2.50
N SER A 9 15.65 7.34 -2.15
CA SER A 9 15.26 8.58 -2.81
C SER A 9 15.74 8.63 -4.25
N SER A 10 16.96 8.18 -4.55
CA SER A 10 17.47 8.12 -5.92
C SER A 10 16.69 7.11 -6.76
N LEU A 11 16.41 5.91 -6.22
CA LEU A 11 15.62 4.89 -6.90
C LEU A 11 14.21 5.36 -7.28
N THR A 12 13.57 6.12 -6.40
CA THR A 12 12.22 6.66 -6.67
C THR A 12 12.25 7.67 -7.82
N MET A 13 13.25 8.54 -7.86
CA MET A 13 13.39 9.53 -8.93
C MET A 13 13.72 8.87 -10.27
N GLU A 14 14.64 7.91 -10.29
CA GLU A 14 14.96 7.13 -11.50
C GLU A 14 13.73 6.43 -12.08
N VAL A 15 12.89 5.86 -11.21
CA VAL A 15 11.62 5.26 -11.64
C VAL A 15 10.69 6.29 -12.24
N LEU A 16 10.52 7.46 -11.61
CA LEU A 16 9.63 8.51 -12.12
C LEU A 16 10.11 9.06 -13.47
N GLU A 17 11.41 9.29 -13.62
CA GLU A 17 12.02 9.76 -14.87
C GLU A 17 11.85 8.73 -15.99
N SER A 18 11.86 7.43 -15.68
CA SER A 18 11.67 6.37 -16.68
C SER A 18 10.25 6.27 -17.25
N LEU A 19 9.25 6.88 -16.62
CA LEU A 19 7.85 6.78 -17.04
C LEU A 19 7.45 7.78 -18.13
N ASP A 20 8.35 8.70 -18.53
CA ASP A 20 8.12 9.76 -19.52
C ASP A 20 6.76 10.48 -19.36
N LEU A 21 6.42 10.80 -18.10
CA LEU A 21 5.12 11.38 -17.77
C LEU A 21 5.02 12.85 -18.20
N PRO A 22 3.85 13.29 -18.67
CA PRO A 22 3.62 14.72 -18.93
C PRO A 22 3.71 15.52 -17.61
N GLN A 23 4.00 16.83 -17.71
CA GLN A 23 4.21 17.73 -16.57
C GLN A 23 3.04 17.76 -15.55
N TYR A 24 1.82 17.47 -16.00
CA TYR A 24 0.63 17.36 -15.16
C TYR A 24 -0.10 16.04 -15.48
N PRO A 25 0.40 14.90 -14.98
CA PRO A 25 -0.19 13.62 -15.31
C PRO A 25 -1.52 13.47 -14.55
N ASN A 26 -2.57 13.10 -15.28
CA ASN A 26 -3.76 12.56 -14.63
C ASN A 26 -3.51 11.06 -14.33
N LEU A 27 -4.40 10.44 -13.55
CA LEU A 27 -4.25 9.04 -13.16
C LEU A 27 -4.17 8.10 -14.37
N SER A 28 -4.90 8.39 -15.46
CA SER A 28 -4.88 7.56 -16.67
C SER A 28 -3.52 7.58 -17.37
N HIS A 29 -2.82 8.73 -17.40
CA HIS A 29 -1.45 8.79 -17.94
C HIS A 29 -0.48 7.91 -17.14
N LEU A 30 -0.60 7.95 -15.80
CA LEU A 30 0.23 7.11 -14.94
C LEU A 30 -0.09 5.62 -15.13
N VAL A 31 -1.37 5.25 -15.20
CA VAL A 31 -1.77 3.85 -15.42
C VAL A 31 -1.19 3.31 -16.72
N ALA A 32 -1.30 4.06 -17.81
CA ALA A 32 -0.75 3.64 -19.10
C ALA A 32 0.77 3.38 -19.04
N ALA A 33 1.52 4.29 -18.40
CA ALA A 33 2.97 4.12 -18.22
C ALA A 33 3.32 2.92 -17.31
N VAL A 34 2.50 2.67 -16.27
CA VAL A 34 2.67 1.49 -15.41
C VAL A 34 2.38 0.22 -16.20
N GLU A 35 1.31 0.15 -16.99
CA GLU A 35 0.97 -1.00 -17.84
C GLU A 35 2.08 -1.31 -18.84
N GLU A 36 2.66 -0.29 -19.47
CA GLU A 36 3.80 -0.44 -20.38
C GLU A 36 5.01 -1.04 -19.66
N LYS A 37 5.38 -0.50 -18.50
CA LYS A 37 6.53 -1.00 -17.71
C LYS A 37 6.28 -2.38 -17.11
N TYR A 38 5.05 -2.65 -16.71
CA TYR A 38 4.61 -3.94 -16.14
C TYR A 38 4.49 -5.03 -17.21
N GLY A 39 4.20 -4.65 -18.46
CA GLY A 39 4.03 -5.55 -19.60
C GLY A 39 2.67 -6.25 -19.65
N LYS A 40 1.70 -5.84 -18.84
CA LYS A 40 0.34 -6.40 -18.79
C LYS A 40 -0.69 -5.28 -18.52
N PRO A 41 -1.93 -5.41 -19.03
CA PRO A 41 -3.00 -4.48 -18.67
C PRO A 41 -3.38 -4.59 -17.18
N LEU A 42 -3.94 -3.51 -16.64
CA LEU A 42 -4.42 -3.41 -15.26
C LEU A 42 -5.94 -3.27 -15.22
N VAL A 43 -6.56 -4.06 -14.36
CA VAL A 43 -7.98 -3.99 -14.04
C VAL A 43 -8.14 -3.43 -12.63
N PHE A 44 -9.01 -2.43 -12.47
CA PHE A 44 -9.26 -1.79 -11.18
C PHE A 44 -10.60 -2.25 -10.61
N GLU A 45 -10.58 -2.81 -9.41
CA GLU A 45 -11.76 -3.36 -8.75
C GLU A 45 -11.97 -2.71 -7.38
N GLU A 46 -13.21 -2.33 -7.07
CA GLU A 46 -13.57 -1.99 -5.70
C GLU A 46 -13.63 -3.27 -4.86
N GLY A 47 -13.02 -3.24 -3.68
CA GLY A 47 -13.08 -4.30 -2.69
C GLY A 47 -13.91 -3.91 -1.47
N SER A 48 -14.16 -4.90 -0.61
CA SER A 48 -14.62 -4.73 0.77
C SER A 48 -13.58 -5.27 1.75
N SER A 49 -13.74 -4.94 3.03
CA SER A 49 -12.92 -5.53 4.11
C SER A 49 -12.95 -7.07 4.10
N GLU A 50 -14.04 -7.69 3.63
CA GLU A 50 -14.15 -9.15 3.48
C GLU A 50 -13.28 -9.68 2.35
N THR A 51 -13.23 -8.97 1.21
CA THR A 51 -12.45 -9.39 0.03
C THR A 51 -10.96 -9.05 0.13
N LEU A 52 -10.60 -8.06 0.94
CA LEU A 52 -9.23 -7.57 1.12
C LEU A 52 -8.56 -8.13 2.38
N GLY A 53 -9.35 -8.42 3.42
CA GLY A 53 -8.89 -8.72 4.77
C GLY A 53 -8.93 -7.50 5.67
N GLU A 54 -9.12 -7.72 6.97
CA GLU A 54 -9.13 -6.64 7.95
C GLU A 54 -7.81 -5.85 7.95
N GLY A 55 -7.92 -4.52 7.95
CA GLY A 55 -6.77 -3.61 7.94
C GLY A 55 -6.09 -3.44 6.57
N VAL A 56 -6.52 -4.17 5.53
CA VAL A 56 -6.00 -4.02 4.18
C VAL A 56 -6.82 -2.99 3.42
N THR A 57 -6.13 -2.01 2.82
CA THR A 57 -6.77 -0.94 2.05
C THR A 57 -6.73 -1.18 0.55
N GLY A 58 -5.77 -1.96 0.05
CA GLY A 58 -5.67 -2.37 -1.34
C GLY A 58 -4.72 -3.55 -1.51
N HIS A 59 -4.80 -4.21 -2.66
CA HIS A 59 -3.86 -5.24 -3.10
C HIS A 59 -3.74 -5.24 -4.61
N TRP A 60 -2.51 -5.37 -5.10
CA TRP A 60 -2.24 -5.83 -6.45
C TRP A 60 -2.06 -7.36 -6.52
N ILE A 61 -2.78 -7.98 -7.44
CA ILE A 61 -2.75 -9.42 -7.76
C ILE A 61 -2.18 -9.57 -9.18
N ASP A 62 -1.12 -10.36 -9.32
CA ASP A 62 -0.52 -10.66 -10.62
C ASP A 62 -1.16 -11.93 -11.20
N THR A 63 -1.73 -11.83 -12.40
CA THR A 63 -2.24 -12.99 -13.16
C THR A 63 -1.42 -13.19 -14.44
N PRO A 64 -1.54 -14.33 -15.14
CA PRO A 64 -0.81 -14.55 -16.38
C PRO A 64 -1.08 -13.50 -17.48
N THR A 65 -2.29 -12.93 -17.54
CA THR A 65 -2.71 -12.05 -18.65
C THR A 65 -2.90 -10.59 -18.26
N HIS A 66 -3.12 -10.28 -16.98
CA HIS A 66 -3.38 -8.93 -16.48
C HIS A 66 -3.03 -8.81 -14.99
N GLY A 67 -2.85 -7.59 -14.50
CA GLY A 67 -2.85 -7.31 -13.06
C GLY A 67 -4.22 -6.85 -12.59
N ILE A 68 -4.60 -7.22 -11.36
CA ILE A 68 -5.81 -6.70 -10.71
C ILE A 68 -5.36 -5.81 -9.56
N VAL A 69 -5.75 -4.53 -9.59
CA VAL A 69 -5.59 -3.59 -8.49
C VAL A 69 -6.93 -3.48 -7.77
N ARG A 70 -7.07 -4.19 -6.66
CA ARG A 70 -8.26 -4.10 -5.81
C ARG A 70 -8.04 -3.06 -4.71
N TYR A 71 -9.01 -2.18 -4.50
CA TYR A 71 -8.89 -1.09 -3.51
C TYR A 71 -10.18 -0.91 -2.71
N LEU A 72 -10.04 -0.51 -1.45
CA LEU A 72 -11.19 -0.18 -0.60
C LEU A 72 -11.76 1.18 -1.04
N PRO A 73 -13.06 1.25 -1.41
CA PRO A 73 -13.69 2.49 -1.80
C PRO A 73 -13.83 3.42 -0.60
N GLY A 74 -13.68 4.71 -0.84
CA GLY A 74 -13.79 5.76 0.17
C GLY A 74 -13.96 7.12 -0.48
N VAL A 75 -13.57 8.20 0.22
CA VAL A 75 -13.51 9.53 -0.43
C VAL A 75 -12.56 9.49 -1.63
N LYS A 76 -12.89 10.19 -2.72
CA LYS A 76 -12.16 10.07 -4.01
C LYS A 76 -10.64 10.22 -3.88
N SER A 77 -10.16 11.12 -3.02
CA SER A 77 -8.72 11.31 -2.77
C SER A 77 -8.06 10.12 -2.09
N TRP A 78 -8.77 9.47 -1.16
CA TRP A 78 -8.30 8.29 -0.45
C TRP A 78 -8.18 7.09 -1.38
N SER A 79 -9.22 6.79 -2.17
CA SER A 79 -9.15 5.68 -3.14
C SER A 79 -8.06 5.89 -4.18
N ARG A 80 -7.83 7.15 -4.62
CA ARG A 80 -6.66 7.48 -5.47
C ARG A 80 -5.34 7.20 -4.77
N HIS A 81 -5.18 7.60 -3.51
CA HIS A 81 -3.97 7.31 -2.75
C HIS A 81 -3.68 5.81 -2.67
N VAL A 82 -4.71 5.00 -2.38
CA VAL A 82 -4.58 3.53 -2.35
C VAL A 82 -4.15 2.99 -3.71
N VAL A 83 -4.82 3.41 -4.80
CA VAL A 83 -4.43 2.97 -6.15
C VAL A 83 -2.98 3.35 -6.46
N LEU A 84 -2.56 4.59 -6.17
CA LEU A 84 -1.18 5.04 -6.37
C LEU A 84 -0.17 4.21 -5.56
N HIS A 85 -0.54 3.80 -4.35
CA HIS A 85 0.28 2.92 -3.53
C HIS A 85 0.49 1.56 -4.21
N GLU A 86 -0.57 0.91 -4.70
CA GLU A 86 -0.44 -0.38 -5.38
C GLU A 86 0.36 -0.27 -6.69
N LEU A 87 0.17 0.78 -7.47
CA LEU A 87 0.97 1.02 -8.68
C LEU A 87 2.46 1.17 -8.35
N SER A 88 2.81 1.76 -7.21
CA SER A 88 4.21 1.87 -6.78
C SER A 88 4.86 0.51 -6.52
N HIS A 89 4.10 -0.49 -6.03
CA HIS A 89 4.61 -1.85 -5.85
C HIS A 89 4.99 -2.50 -7.18
N ILE A 90 4.16 -2.31 -8.21
CA ILE A 90 4.44 -2.79 -9.57
C ILE A 90 5.74 -2.15 -10.09
N LEU A 91 5.84 -0.83 -9.99
CA LEU A 91 6.98 -0.06 -10.50
C LEU A 91 8.30 -0.38 -9.82
N LEU A 92 8.27 -0.69 -8.52
CA LEU A 92 9.44 -1.08 -7.73
C LEU A 92 9.79 -2.57 -7.85
N GLY A 93 9.07 -3.31 -8.70
CA GLY A 93 9.33 -4.74 -8.93
C GLY A 93 9.04 -5.61 -7.71
N HIS A 94 8.15 -5.16 -6.81
CA HIS A 94 7.66 -6.01 -5.74
C HIS A 94 6.88 -7.18 -6.36
N LYS A 95 6.83 -8.33 -5.68
CA LYS A 95 6.00 -9.44 -6.12
C LYS A 95 4.58 -9.20 -5.62
N GLY A 96 3.64 -9.02 -6.55
CA GLY A 96 2.21 -8.99 -6.26
C GLY A 96 1.77 -10.27 -5.55
N LYS A 97 0.59 -10.25 -4.92
CA LYS A 97 0.08 -11.47 -4.28
C LYS A 97 -0.21 -12.51 -5.36
N PRO A 98 0.34 -13.74 -5.26
CA PRO A 98 -0.03 -14.80 -6.18
C PRO A 98 -1.52 -15.10 -6.03
N PHE A 99 -2.19 -15.42 -7.14
CA PHE A 99 -3.62 -15.73 -7.17
C PHE A 99 -4.00 -17.06 -6.46
N ASP A 100 -3.05 -17.73 -5.82
CA ASP A 100 -3.29 -18.96 -5.07
C ASP A 100 -3.66 -18.69 -3.61
N GLY A 101 -4.91 -18.25 -3.39
CA GLY A 101 -5.77 -18.49 -2.21
C GLY A 101 -5.24 -18.41 -0.76
N MET A 102 -3.98 -18.05 -0.51
CA MET A 102 -3.34 -18.12 0.79
C MET A 102 -2.85 -16.74 1.19
N LEU A 103 -3.63 -16.12 2.08
CA LEU A 103 -3.40 -14.80 2.63
C LEU A 103 -2.07 -14.76 3.42
N SER A 104 -0.98 -14.37 2.76
CA SER A 104 0.18 -13.87 3.50
C SER A 104 -0.13 -12.45 3.95
N ALA A 105 -0.50 -12.34 5.22
CA ALA A 105 -0.57 -11.09 5.95
C ALA A 105 0.87 -10.64 6.26
N GLY A 106 1.31 -9.58 5.59
CA GLY A 106 2.55 -8.93 5.93
C GLY A 106 2.88 -7.88 4.89
N PHE A 107 2.66 -6.60 5.21
CA PHE A 107 3.70 -5.57 5.18
C PHE A 107 3.16 -4.28 5.86
N PHE A 108 3.72 -4.03 7.05
CA PHE A 108 3.84 -2.82 7.90
C PHE A 108 2.84 -1.65 7.81
N PHE A 109 1.94 -1.59 8.79
CA PHE A 109 1.64 -0.32 9.48
C PHE A 109 2.78 -0.04 10.46
N ARG A 110 3.46 1.10 10.34
CA ARG A 110 4.20 1.70 11.45
C ARG A 110 3.67 3.11 11.73
N ASP A 111 3.27 3.24 12.99
CA ASP A 111 3.01 4.45 13.79
C ASP A 111 1.68 5.20 13.59
N ARG A 112 0.67 4.78 14.34
CA ARG A 112 -0.06 5.76 15.17
C ARG A 112 0.27 5.47 16.62
N GLN A 113 0.96 6.42 17.24
CA GLN A 113 1.05 6.58 18.68
C GLN A 113 -0.31 6.37 19.33
N THR A 114 -0.43 5.34 20.15
CA THR A 114 -1.25 5.41 21.36
C THR A 114 -0.37 4.94 22.51
N THR A 115 0.18 5.91 23.23
CA THR A 115 0.66 5.72 24.60
C THR A 115 -0.50 5.18 25.44
N ARG A 116 -0.64 3.86 25.54
CA ARG A 116 -1.25 3.24 26.72
C ARG A 116 -0.14 3.07 27.73
N GLY A 117 -0.01 4.07 28.60
CA GLY A 117 0.67 3.90 29.87
C GLY A 117 -0.04 2.79 30.66
N GLN A 118 0.71 1.75 30.96
CA GLN A 118 0.45 0.73 31.96
C GLN A 118 1.80 0.68 32.70
N LEU A 119 1.95 1.01 33.98
CA LEU A 119 1.16 0.73 35.18
C LEU A 119 1.46 1.84 36.22
N ASP A 120 0.50 2.17 37.07
CA ASP A 120 0.78 2.35 38.50
C ASP A 120 -0.54 2.23 39.28
N VAL A 121 -0.65 1.16 40.06
CA VAL A 121 -1.68 1.00 41.09
C VAL A 121 -1.07 1.49 42.39
N PRO A 122 -1.51 2.61 42.99
CA PRO A 122 -1.14 2.93 44.34
C PRO A 122 -1.98 2.08 45.29
N SER A 123 -1.34 1.09 45.90
CA SER A 123 -1.82 0.45 47.12
C SER A 123 -2.02 1.52 48.19
N SER A 124 -3.26 1.74 48.61
CA SER A 124 -3.55 2.52 49.82
C SER A 124 -4.17 1.59 50.87
N ARG A 125 -3.36 1.32 51.91
CA ARG A 125 -3.88 1.00 53.24
C ARG A 125 -3.90 2.29 54.06
N ARG A 126 -5.08 2.70 54.53
CA ARG A 126 -5.33 3.02 55.94
C ARG A 126 -6.82 3.30 56.20
N ALA A 127 -7.37 2.64 57.22
CA ALA A 127 -8.52 3.10 57.99
C ALA A 127 -8.22 4.49 58.62
N PRO A 128 -9.22 5.31 59.02
CA PRO A 128 -10.03 5.00 60.21
C PRO A 128 -11.52 5.41 60.13
N GLY A 129 -12.30 4.86 61.06
CA GLY A 129 -13.69 5.17 61.36
C GLY A 129 -14.24 4.17 62.35
#